data_AF-A0A7J6PW65-F1
#
_entry.id   AF-A0A7J6PW65-F1
#
_cell.length_a   1.000
_cell.length_b   1.000
_cell.length_c   1.000
_cell.angle_alpha   90.00
_cell.angle_beta   90.00
_cell.angle_gamma   90.00
#
_symmetry.space_group_name_H-M   'P 1'
#
loop_
_entity.id
_entity.type
_entity.pdbx_description
1 polymer ?
#
loop_
_entity_poly.entity_id
_entity_poly.type
_entity_poly.pdbx_seq_one_letter_code
_entity_poly.pdbx_strand_id
1 'polypeptide(L)'
;MRFKGFTILVALTILQALTSEALSEQKIDEAFADFIVRYQKEYHSEAERNRRRELFAKTLGDVVAANEEHNEKSGIGSKYVANVNAFADLSAEEFAAGLLCGHTTTPTIPLSNISYLDSYDLSNLPESVDWVEAGSVGPVRNQLNCGCCYAVQAATVAEGRFQIKTGIKPLIPFSVQQIVDCSTSYGNK
;
A
#
# COMPACT_ATOMS: atom_id res chain seq x y z
N MET A 1 58.60 -18.64 8.05
CA MET A 1 57.49 -19.56 8.41
C MET A 1 56.38 -18.76 9.12
N ARG A 2 55.62 -17.91 8.41
CA ARG A 2 54.56 -17.06 9.00
C ARG A 2 53.32 -16.84 8.10
N PHE A 3 53.31 -17.37 6.88
CA PHE A 3 52.23 -17.12 5.91
C PHE A 3 51.06 -18.11 5.99
N LYS A 4 51.28 -19.37 6.39
CA LYS A 4 50.24 -20.41 6.40
C LYS A 4 49.05 -20.10 7.31
N GLY A 5 49.29 -19.51 8.49
CA GLY A 5 48.22 -19.14 9.42
C GLY A 5 47.33 -18.02 8.89
N PHE A 6 47.90 -17.06 8.17
CA PHE A 6 47.16 -15.96 7.55
C PHE A 6 46.29 -16.45 6.39
N THR A 7 46.78 -17.38 5.56
CA THR A 7 46.00 -17.95 4.44
C THR A 7 44.80 -18.77 4.94
N ILE A 8 44.95 -19.51 6.03
CA ILE A 8 43.86 -20.31 6.63
C ILE A 8 42.78 -19.39 7.22
N LEU A 9 43.17 -18.32 7.92
CA LEU A 9 42.23 -17.33 8.46
C LEU A 9 41.41 -16.64 7.36
N VAL A 10 42.05 -16.23 6.27
CA VAL A 10 41.36 -15.62 5.12
C VAL A 10 40.40 -16.61 4.44
N ALA A 11 40.79 -17.88 4.29
CA ALA A 11 39.90 -18.89 3.72
C ALA A 11 38.67 -19.16 4.61
N LEU A 12 38.84 -19.16 5.94
CA LEU A 12 37.74 -19.33 6.90
C LEU A 12 36.75 -18.16 6.87
N THR A 13 37.24 -16.92 6.82
CA THR A 13 36.36 -15.74 6.75
C THR A 13 35.59 -15.66 5.43
N ILE A 14 36.24 -16.02 4.32
CA ILE A 14 35.56 -16.12 3.01
C ILE A 14 34.47 -17.20 3.07
N LEU A 15 34.75 -18.38 3.61
CA LEU A 15 33.77 -19.45 3.73
C LEU A 15 32.57 -19.04 4.60
N GLN A 16 32.82 -18.37 5.73
CA GLN A 16 31.77 -17.86 6.61
C GLN A 16 30.88 -16.83 5.89
N ALA A 17 31.47 -15.87 5.18
CA ALA A 17 30.72 -14.87 4.42
C ALA A 17 29.82 -15.52 3.36
N LEU A 18 30.37 -16.46 2.57
CA LEU A 18 29.62 -17.21 1.55
C LEU A 18 28.44 -18.00 2.16
N THR A 19 28.65 -18.64 3.32
CA THR A 19 27.55 -19.36 4.00
C THR A 19 26.45 -18.45 4.51
N SER A 20 26.82 -17.25 5.00
CA SER A 20 25.85 -16.26 5.48
C SER A 20 25.02 -15.69 4.33
N GLU A 21 25.67 -15.39 3.20
CA GLU A 21 25.00 -14.90 2.00
C GLU A 21 24.05 -15.95 1.42
N ALA A 22 24.50 -17.22 1.31
CA ALA A 22 23.64 -18.32 0.86
C ALA A 22 22.41 -18.54 1.77
N LEU A 23 22.58 -18.44 3.10
CA LEU A 23 21.46 -18.54 4.05
C LEU A 23 20.50 -17.35 3.93
N SER A 24 21.02 -16.15 3.64
CA SER A 24 20.22 -14.96 3.39
C SER A 24 19.37 -15.14 2.12
N GLU A 25 19.99 -15.60 1.03
CA GLU A 25 19.29 -15.88 -0.24
C GLU A 25 18.22 -16.96 -0.08
N GLN A 26 18.51 -18.04 0.65
CA GLN A 26 17.52 -19.09 0.90
C GLN A 26 16.27 -18.55 1.62
N LYS A 27 16.44 -17.69 2.63
CA LYS A 27 15.30 -17.08 3.34
C LYS A 27 14.48 -16.15 2.44
N ILE A 28 15.14 -15.44 1.53
CA ILE A 28 14.48 -14.60 0.52
C ILE A 28 13.68 -15.48 -0.44
N ASP A 29 14.23 -16.61 -0.88
CA ASP A 29 13.54 -17.57 -1.74
C ASP A 29 12.29 -18.16 -1.09
N GLU A 30 12.39 -18.56 0.18
CA GLU A 30 11.27 -19.08 0.96
C GLU A 30 10.18 -18.01 1.11
N ALA A 31 10.55 -16.78 1.49
CA ALA A 31 9.62 -15.66 1.62
C ALA A 31 8.96 -15.28 0.29
N PHE A 32 9.70 -15.36 -0.82
CA PHE A 32 9.16 -15.08 -2.15
C PHE A 32 8.20 -16.19 -2.62
N ALA A 33 8.50 -17.45 -2.31
CA ALA A 33 7.58 -18.56 -2.58
C ALA A 33 6.25 -18.39 -1.81
N ASP A 34 6.31 -18.04 -0.54
CA ASP A 34 5.13 -17.73 0.27
C ASP A 34 4.36 -16.52 -0.28
N PHE A 35 5.07 -15.47 -0.70
CA PHE A 35 4.49 -14.30 -1.33
C PHE A 35 3.72 -14.65 -2.61
N ILE A 36 4.29 -15.48 -3.48
CA ILE A 36 3.66 -15.94 -4.73
C ILE A 36 2.33 -16.64 -4.41
N VAL A 37 2.33 -17.56 -3.44
CA VAL A 37 1.13 -18.30 -3.05
C VAL A 37 0.09 -17.37 -2.41
N ARG A 38 0.52 -16.53 -1.48
CA ARG A 38 -0.36 -15.63 -0.70
C ARG A 38 -1.10 -14.63 -1.58
N TYR A 39 -0.40 -14.06 -2.57
CA TYR A 39 -0.96 -13.04 -3.46
C TYR A 39 -1.31 -13.57 -4.85
N GLN A 40 -1.32 -14.89 -5.02
CA GLN A 40 -1.69 -15.58 -6.26
C GLN A 40 -0.96 -15.01 -7.49
N LYS A 41 0.36 -14.86 -7.35
CA LYS A 41 1.21 -14.28 -8.40
C LYS A 41 1.44 -15.28 -9.52
N GLU A 42 1.34 -14.80 -10.75
CA GLU A 42 1.67 -15.54 -11.96
C GLU A 42 2.67 -14.73 -12.77
N TYR A 43 3.71 -15.40 -13.28
CA TYR A 43 4.75 -14.78 -14.10
C TYR A 43 4.87 -15.53 -15.42
N HIS A 44 5.01 -14.80 -16.52
CA HIS A 44 4.95 -15.36 -17.87
C HIS A 44 6.28 -16.02 -18.31
N SER A 45 7.36 -15.77 -17.59
CA SER A 45 8.68 -16.32 -17.89
C SER A 45 9.54 -16.44 -16.63
N GLU A 46 10.56 -17.29 -16.70
CA GLU A 46 11.59 -17.38 -15.66
C GLU A 46 12.35 -16.06 -15.52
N ALA A 47 12.61 -15.36 -16.63
CA ALA A 47 13.24 -14.03 -16.62
C ALA A 47 12.41 -13.00 -15.84
N GLU A 48 11.08 -12.98 -16.06
CA GLU A 48 10.17 -12.13 -15.28
C GLU A 48 10.16 -12.54 -13.80
N ARG A 49 10.03 -13.85 -13.52
CA ARG A 49 10.04 -14.36 -12.14
C ARG A 49 11.31 -13.95 -11.39
N ASN A 50 12.47 -14.04 -12.03
CA ASN A 50 13.75 -13.67 -11.43
C ASN A 50 13.82 -12.16 -11.16
N ARG A 51 13.37 -11.33 -12.11
CA ARG A 51 13.25 -9.88 -11.88
C ARG A 51 12.31 -9.55 -10.72
N ARG A 52 11.16 -10.24 -10.62
CA ARG A 52 10.17 -10.05 -9.55
C ARG A 52 10.72 -10.45 -8.18
N ARG A 53 11.53 -11.52 -8.14
CA ARG A 53 12.25 -11.94 -6.93
C ARG A 53 13.22 -10.85 -6.45
N GLU A 54 14.00 -10.26 -7.37
CA GLU A 54 14.94 -9.18 -7.02
C GLU A 54 14.23 -7.95 -6.45
N LEU A 55 13.11 -7.55 -7.08
CA LEU A 55 12.27 -6.46 -6.57
C LEU A 55 11.69 -6.79 -5.19
N PHE A 56 11.17 -7.99 -5.01
CA PHE A 56 10.67 -8.48 -3.73
C PHE A 56 11.75 -8.47 -2.64
N ALA A 57 12.94 -8.97 -2.93
CA ALA A 57 14.07 -8.98 -2.00
C ALA A 57 14.42 -7.55 -1.54
N LYS A 58 14.45 -6.60 -2.49
CA LYS A 58 14.68 -5.19 -2.20
C LYS A 58 13.57 -4.64 -1.29
N THR A 59 12.30 -4.84 -1.62
CA THR A 59 11.19 -4.34 -0.80
C THR A 59 11.15 -4.98 0.59
N LEU A 60 11.50 -6.26 0.71
CA LEU A 60 11.60 -6.93 2.01
C LEU A 60 12.68 -6.27 2.88
N GLY A 61 13.84 -5.95 2.29
CA GLY A 61 14.89 -5.17 2.96
C GLY A 61 14.41 -3.78 3.41
N ASP A 62 13.71 -3.07 2.53
CA ASP A 62 13.14 -1.74 2.83
C ASP A 62 12.12 -1.82 3.99
N VAL A 63 11.31 -2.88 4.06
CA VAL A 63 10.35 -3.12 5.16
C VAL A 63 11.06 -3.36 6.50
N VAL A 64 12.12 -4.17 6.51
CA VAL A 64 12.91 -4.43 7.73
C VAL A 64 13.55 -3.14 8.22
N ALA A 65 14.22 -2.40 7.34
CA ALA A 65 14.86 -1.14 7.67
C ALA A 65 13.86 -0.09 8.20
N ALA A 66 12.69 0.02 7.57
CA ALA A 66 11.64 0.94 8.01
C ALA A 66 11.13 0.60 9.43
N ASN A 67 10.96 -0.68 9.74
CA ASN A 67 10.56 -1.13 11.07
C ASN A 67 11.66 -0.92 12.13
N GLU A 68 12.94 -1.05 11.76
CA GLU A 68 14.06 -0.77 12.67
C GLU A 68 14.19 0.73 12.96
N GLU A 69 14.27 1.56 11.92
CA GLU A 69 14.46 3.02 12.06
C GLU A 69 13.29 3.69 12.81
N HIS A 70 12.06 3.27 12.53
CA HIS A 70 10.88 3.88 13.11
C HIS A 70 10.69 3.56 14.59
N ASN A 71 11.07 2.35 15.01
CA ASN A 71 10.96 1.95 16.42
C ASN A 71 11.98 2.66 17.32
N GLU A 72 13.06 3.20 16.76
CA GLU A 72 14.07 3.97 17.51
C GLU A 72 13.71 5.45 17.72
N LYS A 73 12.90 6.06 16.83
CA LYS A 73 12.71 7.52 16.77
C LYS A 73 11.38 8.06 17.29
N SER A 74 10.44 7.23 17.72
CA SER A 74 9.03 7.65 17.76
C SER A 74 8.54 8.22 19.10
N GLY A 75 8.22 9.52 19.09
CA GLY A 75 7.32 10.18 20.06
C GLY A 75 5.85 9.77 19.89
N ILE A 76 4.96 10.40 20.67
CA ILE A 76 3.52 10.06 20.74
C ILE A 76 2.87 10.17 19.35
N GLY A 77 2.27 9.06 18.87
CA GLY A 77 1.41 9.02 17.68
C GLY A 77 2.01 8.36 16.43
N SER A 78 3.26 7.90 16.46
CA SER A 78 3.93 7.34 15.28
C SER A 78 4.46 5.94 15.57
N LYS A 79 3.58 4.93 15.70
CA LYS A 79 4.02 3.53 15.70
C LYS A 79 3.25 2.81 14.61
N TYR A 80 3.93 2.46 13.53
CA TYR A 80 3.40 1.56 12.51
C TYR A 80 4.31 0.34 12.37
N VAL A 81 3.75 -0.72 11.79
CA VAL A 81 4.48 -1.92 11.39
C VAL A 81 4.31 -2.07 9.88
N ALA A 82 5.39 -1.88 9.13
CA ALA A 82 5.43 -2.21 7.72
C ALA A 82 5.46 -3.72 7.53
N ASN A 83 4.77 -4.19 6.49
CA ASN A 83 4.79 -5.57 6.05
C ASN A 83 4.85 -5.61 4.52
N VAL A 84 5.39 -6.68 3.96
CA VAL A 84 5.23 -6.96 2.53
C VAL A 84 3.74 -7.14 2.22
N ASN A 85 3.31 -6.59 1.09
CA ASN A 85 1.95 -6.70 0.60
C ASN A 85 1.95 -7.06 -0.89
N ALA A 86 0.78 -7.12 -1.53
CA ALA A 86 0.62 -7.54 -2.93
C ALA A 86 1.47 -6.74 -3.95
N PHE A 87 2.05 -5.61 -3.56
CA PHE A 87 2.86 -4.73 -4.39
C PHE A 87 4.37 -4.92 -4.19
N ALA A 88 4.80 -5.87 -3.35
CA ALA A 88 6.20 -6.02 -2.96
C ALA A 88 7.12 -6.45 -4.12
N ASP A 89 6.59 -6.95 -5.23
CA ASP A 89 7.33 -7.34 -6.43
C ASP A 89 7.29 -6.29 -7.55
N LEU A 90 6.80 -5.08 -7.25
CA LEU A 90 6.72 -3.98 -8.20
C LEU A 90 7.87 -2.98 -7.99
N SER A 91 8.41 -2.47 -9.09
CA SER A 91 9.24 -1.25 -9.06
C SER A 91 8.39 -0.02 -8.75
N ALA A 92 9.05 1.08 -8.36
CA ALA A 92 8.36 2.35 -8.10
C ALA A 92 7.62 2.86 -9.35
N GLU A 93 8.21 2.65 -10.53
CA GLU A 93 7.63 3.02 -11.81
C GLU A 93 6.40 2.17 -12.15
N GLU A 94 6.46 0.86 -11.93
CA GLU A 94 5.31 -0.04 -12.13
C GLU A 94 4.18 0.28 -11.15
N PHE A 95 4.51 0.58 -9.89
CA PHE A 95 3.54 1.03 -8.90
C PHE A 95 2.90 2.36 -9.36
N ALA A 96 3.71 3.31 -9.80
CA ALA A 96 3.24 4.61 -10.25
C ALA A 96 2.37 4.54 -11.51
N ALA A 97 2.68 3.66 -12.45
CA ALA A 97 2.05 3.60 -13.76
C ALA A 97 0.56 3.25 -13.73
N GLY A 98 0.04 2.62 -12.67
CA GLY A 98 -1.39 2.33 -12.60
C GLY A 98 -2.01 2.16 -11.21
N LEU A 99 -1.24 2.29 -10.13
CA LEU A 99 -1.79 2.33 -8.76
C LEU A 99 -1.90 3.75 -8.20
N LEU A 100 -1.06 4.68 -8.66
CA LEU A 100 -1.21 6.07 -8.28
C LEU A 100 -2.40 6.73 -8.98
N CYS A 101 -2.99 7.69 -8.28
CA CYS A 101 -4.03 8.54 -8.81
C CYS A 101 -3.48 9.39 -9.97
N GLY A 102 -3.94 9.17 -11.20
CA GLY A 102 -3.49 9.90 -12.40
C GLY A 102 -3.86 11.39 -12.44
N HIS A 103 -4.42 11.95 -11.36
CA HIS A 103 -4.97 13.30 -11.36
C HIS A 103 -3.97 14.33 -10.83
N THR A 104 -3.46 15.19 -11.72
CA THR A 104 -2.52 16.28 -11.40
C THR A 104 -3.19 17.64 -11.32
N THR A 105 -4.49 17.76 -11.60
CA THR A 105 -5.20 19.03 -11.54
C THR A 105 -5.92 19.17 -10.21
N THR A 106 -5.54 20.13 -9.39
CA THR A 106 -6.30 20.50 -8.20
C THR A 106 -7.52 21.29 -8.65
N PRO A 107 -8.77 20.82 -8.46
CA PRO A 107 -9.93 21.66 -8.70
C PRO A 107 -9.84 22.83 -7.72
N THR A 108 -9.74 24.05 -8.23
CA THR A 108 -9.82 25.26 -7.43
C THR A 108 -11.29 25.47 -7.08
N ILE A 109 -11.84 24.65 -6.17
CA ILE A 109 -13.14 24.95 -5.57
C ILE A 109 -12.90 26.11 -4.61
N PRO A 110 -13.48 27.30 -4.85
CA PRO A 110 -13.39 28.38 -3.90
C PRO A 110 -14.00 27.89 -2.58
N LEU A 111 -13.20 27.84 -1.51
CA LEU A 111 -13.66 27.47 -0.16
C LEU A 111 -14.85 28.34 0.30
N SER A 112 -15.05 29.51 -0.31
CA SER A 112 -16.20 30.39 -0.10
C SER A 112 -17.57 29.75 -0.39
N ASN A 113 -17.62 28.63 -1.13
CA ASN A 113 -18.87 27.89 -1.37
C ASN A 113 -19.15 26.80 -0.31
N ILE A 114 -18.27 26.60 0.67
CA ILE A 114 -18.47 25.65 1.78
C ILE A 114 -19.04 26.40 3.00
N SER A 115 -20.25 26.95 2.86
CA SER A 115 -20.96 27.73 3.90
C SER A 115 -21.69 26.83 4.93
N TYR A 116 -21.16 25.66 5.28
CA TYR A 116 -21.90 24.66 6.06
C TYR A 116 -21.49 24.53 7.53
N LEU A 117 -20.32 25.02 7.95
CA LEU A 117 -19.83 24.76 9.31
C LEU A 117 -20.49 25.64 10.37
N ASP A 118 -20.90 26.87 10.02
CA ASP A 118 -21.50 27.82 10.97
C ASP A 118 -22.89 27.39 11.47
N SER A 119 -23.52 26.38 10.83
CA SER A 119 -24.84 25.88 11.18
C SER A 119 -24.87 24.68 12.13
N TYR A 120 -23.72 24.12 12.52
CA TYR A 120 -23.66 22.91 13.37
C TYR A 120 -23.17 23.22 14.79
N ASP A 121 -23.86 22.65 15.78
CA ASP A 121 -23.39 22.66 17.16
C ASP A 121 -22.24 21.67 17.32
N LEU A 122 -21.04 22.21 17.55
CA LEU A 122 -19.81 21.43 17.76
C LEU A 122 -19.49 21.25 19.25
N SER A 123 -20.34 21.72 20.16
CA SER A 123 -20.08 21.67 21.61
C SER A 123 -20.18 20.27 22.20
N ASN A 124 -20.86 19.35 21.51
CA ASN A 124 -21.16 18.00 21.99
C ASN A 124 -20.80 16.92 20.96
N LEU A 125 -19.57 16.96 20.45
CA LEU A 125 -19.05 15.91 19.59
C LEU A 125 -18.55 14.70 20.41
N PRO A 126 -18.70 13.47 19.91
CA PRO A 126 -18.09 12.31 20.54
C PRO A 126 -16.56 12.39 20.47
N GLU A 127 -15.88 11.76 21.43
CA GLU A 127 -14.41 11.68 21.47
C GLU A 127 -13.84 10.99 20.23
N SER A 128 -14.56 10.00 19.69
CA SER A 128 -14.19 9.28 18.47
C SER A 128 -15.43 8.83 17.69
N VAL A 129 -15.27 8.64 16.38
CA VAL A 129 -16.29 8.09 15.49
C VAL A 129 -15.65 7.05 14.59
N ASP A 130 -16.21 5.83 14.60
CA ASP A 130 -15.91 4.80 13.60
C ASP A 130 -17.13 4.65 12.66
N TRP A 131 -16.96 5.11 11.42
CA TRP A 131 -18.01 5.00 10.40
C TRP A 131 -18.21 3.58 9.88
N VAL A 132 -17.24 2.67 10.06
CA VAL A 132 -17.38 1.24 9.79
C VAL A 132 -18.35 0.64 10.79
N GLU A 133 -18.15 0.89 12.09
CA GLU A 133 -19.07 0.44 13.15
C GLU A 133 -20.46 1.06 13.00
N ALA A 134 -20.54 2.32 12.55
CA ALA A 134 -21.81 2.98 12.23
C ALA A 134 -22.54 2.36 11.00
N GLY A 135 -21.86 1.52 10.21
CA GLY A 135 -22.38 0.89 9.01
C GLY A 135 -22.47 1.84 7.80
N SER A 136 -21.70 2.94 7.82
CA SER A 136 -21.63 3.94 6.77
C SER A 136 -20.41 3.75 5.85
N VAL A 137 -19.66 2.66 6.01
CA VAL A 137 -18.52 2.29 5.16
C VAL A 137 -18.74 0.89 4.61
N GLY A 138 -18.66 0.75 3.28
CA GLY A 138 -18.74 -0.53 2.60
C GLY A 138 -17.45 -1.36 2.68
N PRO A 139 -17.43 -2.57 2.10
CA PRO A 139 -16.22 -3.37 1.99
C PRO A 139 -15.08 -2.65 1.27
N VAL A 140 -13.83 -2.94 1.67
CA VAL A 140 -12.63 -2.40 1.01
C VAL A 140 -12.60 -2.86 -0.45
N ARG A 141 -12.39 -1.92 -1.37
CA ARG A 141 -12.34 -2.16 -2.82
C ARG A 141 -10.90 -2.25 -3.31
N ASN A 142 -10.69 -3.02 -4.38
CA ASN A 142 -9.43 -3.08 -5.11
C ASN A 142 -9.59 -2.36 -6.46
N GLN A 143 -8.85 -1.27 -6.67
CA GLN A 143 -8.89 -0.50 -7.92
C GLN A 143 -8.17 -1.18 -9.09
N LEU A 144 -7.39 -2.23 -8.81
CA LEU A 144 -6.51 -2.89 -9.78
C LEU A 144 -5.56 -1.87 -10.44
N ASN A 145 -5.06 -2.18 -11.64
CA ASN A 145 -4.14 -1.32 -12.38
C ASN A 145 -4.90 -0.29 -13.25
N CYS A 146 -5.83 0.46 -12.64
CA CYS A 146 -6.73 1.37 -13.35
C CYS A 146 -6.44 2.85 -13.08
N GLY A 147 -5.72 3.20 -12.01
CA GLY A 147 -5.55 4.60 -11.57
C GLY A 147 -6.85 5.30 -11.13
N CYS A 148 -7.94 4.54 -10.94
CA CYS A 148 -9.29 5.07 -10.67
C CYS A 148 -9.58 5.34 -9.18
N CYS A 149 -8.54 5.56 -8.37
CA CYS A 149 -8.67 5.87 -6.93
C CYS A 149 -9.67 7.02 -6.67
N TYR A 150 -9.77 8.01 -7.56
CA TYR A 150 -10.67 9.15 -7.45
C TYR A 150 -12.14 8.69 -7.52
N ALA A 151 -12.43 7.71 -8.37
CA ALA A 151 -13.76 7.14 -8.54
C ALA A 151 -14.12 6.24 -7.34
N VAL A 152 -13.16 5.46 -6.85
CA VAL A 152 -13.31 4.65 -5.62
C VAL A 152 -13.60 5.56 -4.42
N GLN A 153 -12.86 6.67 -4.28
CA GLN A 153 -13.06 7.65 -3.21
C GLN A 153 -14.43 8.32 -3.32
N ALA A 154 -14.79 8.84 -4.49
CA ALA A 154 -16.06 9.51 -4.72
C ALA A 154 -17.27 8.60 -4.44
N ALA A 155 -17.23 7.35 -4.92
CA ALA A 155 -18.27 6.36 -4.65
C ALA A 155 -18.38 6.07 -3.14
N THR A 156 -17.26 5.79 -2.46
CA THR A 156 -17.24 5.48 -1.02
C THR A 156 -17.85 6.60 -0.17
N VAL A 157 -17.51 7.87 -0.47
CA VAL A 157 -18.08 9.02 0.25
C VAL A 157 -19.57 9.18 -0.02
N ALA A 158 -19.99 9.02 -1.28
CA ALA A 158 -21.39 9.13 -1.66
C ALA A 158 -22.26 8.04 -1.01
N GLU A 159 -21.75 6.81 -0.94
CA GLU A 159 -22.40 5.68 -0.26
C GLU A 159 -22.59 5.94 1.23
N GLY A 160 -21.53 6.37 1.92
CA GLY A 160 -21.61 6.69 3.34
C GLY A 160 -22.60 7.82 3.63
N ARG A 161 -22.56 8.89 2.84
CA ARG A 161 -23.53 9.99 2.95
C ARG A 161 -24.96 9.53 2.68
N PHE A 162 -25.16 8.68 1.68
CA PHE A 162 -26.48 8.13 1.36
C PHE A 162 -27.01 7.28 2.51
N GLN A 163 -26.16 6.41 3.10
CA GLN A 163 -26.52 5.61 4.25
C GLN A 163 -26.88 6.49 5.46
N ILE A 164 -26.07 7.51 5.78
CA ILE A 164 -26.32 8.42 6.91
C ILE A 164 -27.65 9.16 6.72
N LYS A 165 -27.94 9.60 5.48
CA LYS A 165 -29.14 10.38 5.18
C LYS A 165 -30.42 9.53 5.20
N THR A 166 -30.35 8.29 4.72
CA THR A 166 -31.53 7.44 4.50
C THR A 166 -31.75 6.40 5.58
N GLY A 167 -30.70 6.01 6.31
CA GLY A 167 -30.71 4.91 7.27
C GLY A 167 -30.86 3.53 6.64
N ILE A 168 -30.81 3.40 5.31
CA ILE A 168 -31.01 2.12 4.62
C ILE A 168 -29.84 1.17 4.93
N LYS A 169 -30.19 -0.07 5.28
CA LYS A 169 -29.25 -1.16 5.57
C LYS A 169 -29.63 -2.43 4.76
N PRO A 170 -28.65 -3.20 4.25
CA PRO A 170 -27.22 -2.89 4.25
C PRO A 170 -26.89 -1.66 3.36
N LEU A 171 -25.69 -1.09 3.55
CA LEU A 171 -25.20 0.01 2.70
C LEU A 171 -25.28 -0.41 1.23
N ILE A 172 -25.78 0.49 0.38
CA ILE A 172 -25.94 0.25 -1.06
C ILE A 172 -24.64 0.65 -1.76
N PRO A 173 -23.89 -0.28 -2.37
CA PRO A 173 -22.68 0.08 -3.11
C PRO A 173 -23.03 0.83 -4.40
N PHE A 174 -22.31 1.91 -4.69
CA PHE A 174 -22.45 2.68 -5.91
C PHE A 174 -21.45 2.21 -6.97
N SER A 175 -21.78 2.48 -8.24
CA SER A 175 -20.98 2.04 -9.37
C SER A 175 -19.74 2.91 -9.56
N VAL A 176 -18.58 2.38 -9.15
CA VAL A 176 -17.27 3.00 -9.44
C VAL A 176 -17.08 3.13 -10.96
N GLN A 177 -17.46 2.11 -11.72
CA GLN A 177 -17.29 2.11 -13.18
C GLN A 177 -18.13 3.20 -13.87
N GLN A 178 -19.33 3.49 -13.36
CA GLN A 178 -20.13 4.60 -13.89
C GLN A 178 -19.41 5.94 -13.72
N ILE A 179 -18.71 6.15 -12.60
CA ILE A 179 -17.92 7.36 -12.39
C ILE A 179 -16.78 7.38 -13.42
N VAL A 180 -16.04 6.29 -13.57
CA VAL A 180 -14.94 6.18 -14.55
C VAL A 180 -15.42 6.50 -15.97
N ASP A 181 -16.52 5.89 -16.42
CA ASP A 181 -16.99 5.99 -17.81
C ASP A 181 -17.65 7.34 -18.11
N CYS A 182 -18.39 7.90 -17.14
CA CYS A 182 -19.29 9.03 -17.40
C CYS A 182 -18.80 10.39 -16.90
N SER A 183 -17.76 10.45 -16.06
CA SER A 183 -17.30 11.73 -15.50
C SER A 183 -16.12 12.37 -16.24
N THR A 184 -15.63 11.78 -17.33
CA THR A 184 -14.47 12.30 -18.10
C THR A 184 -14.58 13.78 -18.53
N SER A 185 -15.80 14.31 -18.70
CA SER A 185 -16.06 15.73 -18.99
C SER A 185 -15.70 16.68 -17.84
N TYR A 186 -15.52 16.16 -16.62
CA TYR A 186 -15.15 16.91 -15.42
C TYR A 186 -13.64 16.95 -15.17
N GLY A 187 -12.83 16.42 -16.12
CA GLY A 187 -11.38 16.53 -16.08
C GLY A 187 -10.67 15.38 -15.37
N ASN A 188 -11.39 14.40 -14.83
CA ASN A 188 -10.80 13.13 -14.39
C ASN A 188 -10.52 12.25 -15.61
N LYS A 189 -9.24 12.13 -15.94
CA LYS A 189 -8.68 11.16 -16.88
C LYS A 189 -7.62 10.33 -16.16
#